data_AF-A0A5C0SM86-F1
#
_entry.id   AF-A0A5C0SM86-F1
#
_cell.length_a   1.000
_cell.length_b   1.000
_cell.length_c   1.000
_cell.angle_alpha   90.00
_cell.angle_beta   90.00
_cell.angle_gamma   90.00
#
_symmetry.space_group_name_H-M   'P 1'
#
loop_
_entity.id
_entity.type
_entity.pdbx_description
1 polymer ?
#
loop_
_entity_poly.entity_id
_entity_poly.type
_entity_poly.pdbx_seq_one_letter_code
_entity_poly.pdbx_strand_id
1 'polypeptide(L)'
;MALIRKFIALLAVIPSILVLTQTVSADCSSYELYSVNSISSFNGWLLIGVGKDSYACEMIAGEWTPVLVGIPDEYYLLTDGNKTILLGGTGIGQGIFVGFMNETFYVLIVTSTHAPYRNVTITIEGRPHNFTLIKNVTVKTLYLFNGTCLENASTCRIVSYPNGTKTNTCKGFIWNASAFKPPRGFLTGAPVRIENGTIHFTLRKHYTLTLPEWVNTSNLNLEAFAAEHGVVLINMGVIHVPVGVSIDGVPLLFTVENGTVRSLSVLGLEKLACAETSVNTTKSTGGNLTANSTDTPLTPPIITTPSQPTASNDKKNICGPAFIILATTTGLLLKRHRN
;
A
#
# COMPACT_ATOMS: atom_id res chain seq x y z
N MET A 1 22.70 56.47 40.87
CA MET A 1 22.77 55.01 41.19
C MET A 1 21.52 54.21 40.80
N ALA A 2 20.30 54.76 40.85
CA ALA A 2 19.08 54.02 40.50
C ALA A 2 18.99 53.59 39.02
N LEU A 3 19.53 54.38 38.10
CA LEU A 3 19.52 54.07 36.66
C LEU A 3 20.40 52.86 36.30
N ILE A 4 21.55 52.72 36.97
CA ILE A 4 22.52 51.64 36.74
C ILE A 4 21.95 50.29 37.22
N ARG A 5 21.20 50.27 38.33
CA ARG A 5 20.53 49.04 38.82
C ARG A 5 19.44 48.55 37.87
N LYS A 6 18.68 49.46 37.24
CA LYS A 6 17.66 49.08 36.24
C LYS A 6 18.29 48.54 34.96
N PHE A 7 19.43 49.10 34.54
CA PHE A 7 20.14 48.64 33.35
C PHE A 7 20.76 47.25 33.53
N ILE A 8 21.33 46.96 34.71
CA ILE A 8 21.89 45.63 35.04
C ILE A 8 20.79 44.57 35.15
N ALA A 9 19.62 44.91 35.71
CA ALA A 9 18.48 44.00 35.76
C ALA A 9 17.95 43.65 34.35
N LEU A 10 17.87 44.65 33.45
CA LEU A 10 17.47 44.43 32.06
C LEU A 10 18.50 43.56 31.30
N LEU A 11 19.80 43.80 31.53
CA LEU A 11 20.89 43.04 30.91
C LEU A 11 20.98 41.58 31.38
N ALA A 12 20.44 41.24 32.55
CA ALA A 12 20.37 39.85 33.05
C ALA A 12 19.12 39.10 32.54
N VAL A 13 18.04 39.83 32.23
CA VAL A 13 16.80 39.25 31.67
C VAL A 13 16.96 38.87 30.21
N ILE A 14 17.69 39.66 29.41
CA ILE A 14 17.94 39.39 27.98
C ILE A 14 18.65 38.03 27.73
N PRO A 15 19.76 37.66 28.41
CA PRO A 15 20.39 36.36 28.24
C PRO A 15 19.54 35.22 28.81
N SER A 16 18.73 35.47 29.85
CA SER A 16 17.79 34.46 30.37
C SER A 16 16.69 34.12 29.35
N ILE A 17 16.18 35.12 28.61
CA ILE A 17 15.24 34.90 27.51
C ILE A 17 15.94 34.18 26.34
N LEU A 18 17.19 34.53 26.03
CA LEU A 18 17.95 33.91 24.94
C LEU A 18 18.25 32.41 25.18
N VAL A 19 18.47 32.02 26.44
CA VAL A 19 18.66 30.62 26.86
C VAL A 19 17.34 29.84 26.86
N LEU A 20 16.21 30.50 27.13
CA LEU A 20 14.87 29.89 27.06
C LEU A 20 14.40 29.66 25.61
N THR A 21 14.98 30.34 24.61
CA THR A 21 14.60 30.19 23.19
C THR A 21 15.43 29.15 22.42
N GLN A 22 16.37 28.44 23.06
CA GLN A 22 17.41 27.68 22.35
C GLN A 22 17.13 26.21 22.01
N THR A 23 15.92 25.67 22.20
CA THR A 23 15.66 24.24 21.87
C THR A 23 14.28 23.94 21.31
N VAL A 24 13.69 24.86 20.52
CA VAL A 24 12.64 24.42 19.61
C VAL A 24 13.34 23.83 18.40
N SER A 25 13.52 22.50 18.39
CA SER A 25 13.94 21.78 17.19
C SER A 25 12.89 22.05 16.10
N ALA A 26 13.18 23.01 15.22
CA ALA A 26 12.30 23.40 14.13
C ALA A 26 12.38 22.42 12.94
N ASP A 27 13.33 21.48 12.96
CA ASP A 27 13.63 20.57 11.85
C ASP A 27 12.94 19.21 12.03
N CYS A 28 11.61 19.23 12.18
CA CYS A 28 10.83 18.02 11.91
C CYS A 28 10.40 18.08 10.45
N SER A 29 10.77 17.06 9.68
CA SER A 29 10.27 16.83 8.31
C SER A 29 9.53 15.52 8.25
N SER A 30 8.44 15.48 7.47
CA SER A 30 7.72 14.23 7.22
C SER A 30 8.61 13.25 6.44
N TYR A 31 8.51 11.96 6.77
CA TYR A 31 9.31 10.91 6.13
C TYR A 31 8.55 9.58 6.05
N GLU A 32 9.09 8.67 5.27
CA GLU A 32 8.63 7.29 5.17
C GLU A 32 9.76 6.33 5.54
N LEU A 33 9.41 5.26 6.25
CA LEU A 33 10.30 4.15 6.54
C LEU A 33 9.88 2.93 5.73
N TYR A 34 10.84 2.30 5.05
CA TYR A 34 10.65 1.05 4.35
C TYR A 34 11.48 -0.04 5.00
N SER A 35 10.88 -1.21 5.23
CA SER A 35 11.56 -2.37 5.80
C SER A 35 11.11 -3.66 5.14
N VAL A 36 12.02 -4.62 4.98
CA VAL A 36 11.66 -5.95 4.49
C VAL A 36 11.19 -6.80 5.66
N ASN A 37 9.91 -7.16 5.66
CA ASN A 37 9.26 -7.92 6.73
C ASN A 37 9.35 -9.43 6.49
N SER A 38 9.36 -9.85 5.22
CA SER A 38 9.38 -11.27 4.87
C SER A 38 9.97 -11.52 3.50
N ILE A 39 10.64 -12.66 3.35
CA ILE A 39 11.14 -13.17 2.08
C ILE A 39 10.78 -14.64 2.01
N SER A 40 10.15 -15.06 0.93
CA SER A 40 9.81 -16.46 0.66
C SER A 40 10.20 -16.81 -0.77
N SER A 41 10.46 -18.08 -1.05
CA SER A 41 10.69 -18.53 -2.43
C SER A 41 9.74 -19.63 -2.87
N PHE A 42 9.44 -19.64 -4.17
CA PHE A 42 8.68 -20.70 -4.81
C PHE A 42 9.07 -20.75 -6.29
N ASN A 43 9.34 -21.95 -6.81
CA ASN A 43 9.68 -22.16 -8.22
C ASN A 43 10.76 -21.21 -8.78
N GLY A 44 11.78 -20.87 -7.96
CA GLY A 44 12.83 -19.94 -8.36
C GLY A 44 12.50 -18.45 -8.22
N TRP A 45 11.24 -18.10 -7.93
CA TRP A 45 10.82 -16.74 -7.63
C TRP A 45 10.99 -16.41 -6.16
N LEU A 46 11.26 -15.13 -5.89
CA LEU A 46 11.28 -14.55 -4.55
C LEU A 46 10.06 -13.64 -4.38
N LEU A 47 9.30 -13.88 -3.31
CA LEU A 47 8.22 -13.01 -2.86
C LEU A 47 8.65 -12.30 -1.59
N ILE A 48 8.63 -10.97 -1.65
CA ILE A 48 9.21 -10.07 -0.66
C ILE A 48 8.07 -9.20 -0.13
N GLY A 49 7.79 -9.32 1.16
CA GLY A 49 6.86 -8.44 1.87
C GLY A 49 7.62 -7.25 2.44
N VAL A 50 7.19 -6.04 2.08
CA VAL A 50 7.81 -4.77 2.47
C VAL A 50 6.80 -3.98 3.29
N GLY A 51 7.15 -3.60 4.51
CA GLY A 51 6.39 -2.66 5.32
C GLY A 51 6.74 -1.22 4.96
N LYS A 52 5.73 -0.34 5.00
CA LYS A 52 5.91 1.10 4.89
C LYS A 52 5.16 1.81 6.01
N ASP A 53 5.92 2.58 6.79
CA ASP A 53 5.40 3.47 7.82
C ASP A 53 5.57 4.92 7.38
N SER A 54 4.48 5.70 7.40
CA SER A 54 4.50 7.12 7.05
C SER A 54 4.44 7.97 8.32
N TYR A 55 5.36 8.92 8.45
CA TYR A 55 5.42 9.84 9.59
C TYR A 55 5.19 11.27 9.12
N ALA A 56 4.36 12.01 9.85
CA ALA A 56 4.19 13.44 9.68
C ALA A 56 4.57 14.18 10.96
N CYS A 57 4.94 15.44 10.81
CA CYS A 57 5.29 16.29 11.93
C CYS A 57 4.06 16.96 12.52
N GLU A 58 3.86 16.79 13.81
CA GLU A 58 2.81 17.46 14.59
C GLU A 58 3.44 18.26 15.72
N MET A 59 2.80 19.39 16.07
CA MET A 59 3.24 20.20 17.21
C MET A 59 2.61 19.67 18.50
N ILE A 60 3.41 19.03 19.35
CA ILE A 60 3.00 18.45 20.62
C ILE A 60 3.70 19.21 21.74
N ALA A 61 2.93 19.84 22.63
CA ALA A 61 3.46 20.61 23.77
C ALA A 61 4.50 21.70 23.39
N GLY A 62 4.39 22.27 22.18
CA GLY A 62 5.31 23.29 21.68
C GLY A 62 6.56 22.76 20.98
N GLU A 63 6.69 21.44 20.82
CA GLU A 63 7.78 20.78 20.10
C GLU A 63 7.25 20.07 18.85
N TRP A 64 7.97 20.17 17.73
CA TRP A 64 7.64 19.40 16.52
C TRP A 64 8.09 17.95 16.68
N THR A 65 7.13 17.04 16.72
CA THR A 65 7.35 15.60 16.96
C THR A 65 6.86 14.80 15.74
N PRO A 66 7.63 13.80 15.25
CA PRO A 66 7.15 12.90 14.22
C PRO A 66 6.11 11.94 14.81
N VAL A 67 4.95 11.87 14.17
CA VAL A 67 3.82 11.01 14.55
C VAL A 67 3.50 10.10 13.37
N LEU A 68 3.26 8.82 13.67
CA LEU A 68 2.83 7.84 12.67
C LEU A 68 1.46 8.23 12.12
N VAL A 69 1.34 8.31 10.80
CA VAL A 69 0.12 8.68 10.10
C VAL A 69 -0.48 7.46 9.41
N GLY A 70 -1.74 7.18 9.71
CA GLY A 70 -2.49 6.10 9.07
C GLY A 70 -2.16 4.72 9.64
N ILE A 71 -2.46 3.70 8.84
CA ILE A 71 -2.13 2.30 9.14
C ILE A 71 -0.88 1.98 8.31
N PRO A 72 0.11 1.25 8.86
CA PRO A 72 1.23 0.74 8.08
C PRO A 72 0.75 0.05 6.80
N ASP A 73 1.33 0.42 5.67
CA ASP A 73 1.04 -0.24 4.41
C ASP A 73 1.99 -1.43 4.24
N GLU A 74 1.49 -2.54 3.69
CA GLU A 74 2.32 -3.66 3.26
C GLU A 74 2.30 -3.76 1.74
N TYR A 75 3.48 -3.90 1.14
CA TYR A 75 3.66 -4.16 -0.29
C TYR A 75 4.23 -5.54 -0.52
N TYR A 76 3.83 -6.16 -1.62
CA TYR A 76 4.39 -7.43 -2.07
C TYR A 76 5.13 -7.24 -3.40
N LEU A 77 6.41 -7.57 -3.41
CA LEU A 77 7.27 -7.59 -4.59
C LEU A 77 7.55 -9.03 -5.00
N LEU A 78 7.42 -9.33 -6.28
CA LEU A 78 7.71 -10.64 -6.86
C LEU A 78 8.84 -10.52 -7.86
N THR A 79 9.94 -11.24 -7.67
CA THR A 79 11.11 -11.16 -8.54
C THR A 79 11.71 -12.52 -8.86
N ASP A 80 12.20 -12.68 -10.09
CA ASP A 80 12.99 -13.81 -10.55
C ASP A 80 14.49 -13.47 -10.66
N GLY A 81 14.89 -12.26 -10.25
CA GLY A 81 16.25 -11.73 -10.38
C GLY A 81 16.59 -11.09 -11.72
N ASN A 82 15.69 -11.14 -12.71
CA ASN A 82 15.78 -10.37 -13.95
C ASN A 82 14.76 -9.22 -13.97
N LYS A 83 13.55 -9.44 -13.42
CA LYS A 83 12.50 -8.44 -13.29
C LYS A 83 11.90 -8.46 -11.88
N THR A 84 11.39 -7.31 -11.44
CA THR A 84 10.58 -7.20 -10.21
C THR A 84 9.21 -6.67 -10.58
N ILE A 85 8.18 -7.28 -10.02
CA ILE A 85 6.79 -6.87 -10.18
C ILE A 85 6.27 -6.42 -8.82
N LEU A 86 5.70 -5.22 -8.77
CA LEU A 86 4.88 -4.80 -7.65
C LEU A 86 3.52 -5.49 -7.80
N LEU A 87 3.28 -6.49 -6.94
CA LEU A 87 1.95 -7.11 -6.85
C LEU A 87 0.92 -6.12 -6.30
N GLY A 88 1.42 -5.17 -5.50
CA GLY A 88 0.76 -4.01 -4.91
C GLY A 88 0.72 -4.12 -3.39
N GLY A 89 -0.19 -3.39 -2.74
CA GLY A 89 -0.24 -3.34 -1.29
C GLY A 89 -1.62 -3.12 -0.71
N THR A 90 -1.70 -3.08 0.61
CA THR A 90 -2.91 -2.73 1.35
C THR A 90 -3.00 -1.22 1.46
N GLY A 91 -4.04 -0.59 0.90
CA GLY A 91 -4.32 0.84 1.03
C GLY A 91 -5.82 1.14 1.05
N ILE A 92 -6.19 2.42 1.14
CA ILE A 92 -7.61 2.83 1.19
C ILE A 92 -8.29 2.53 -0.16
N GLY A 93 -9.19 1.55 -0.18
CA GLY A 93 -10.04 1.21 -1.34
C GLY A 93 -9.51 0.11 -2.27
N GLN A 94 -8.25 -0.30 -2.10
CA GLN A 94 -7.65 -1.45 -2.78
C GLN A 94 -6.91 -2.33 -1.77
N GLY A 95 -7.35 -3.58 -1.66
CA GLY A 95 -6.69 -4.61 -0.85
C GLY A 95 -6.06 -5.65 -1.75
N ILE A 96 -4.77 -5.90 -1.59
CA ILE A 96 -4.06 -6.96 -2.28
C ILE A 96 -3.60 -7.99 -1.26
N PHE A 97 -3.91 -9.25 -1.54
CA PHE A 97 -3.57 -10.38 -0.69
C PHE A 97 -2.85 -11.42 -1.52
N VAL A 98 -1.72 -11.91 -1.03
CA VAL A 98 -0.91 -12.92 -1.71
C VAL A 98 -0.79 -14.16 -0.85
N GLY A 99 -0.73 -15.32 -1.50
CA GLY A 99 -0.71 -16.57 -0.76
C GLY A 99 -0.86 -17.79 -1.65
N PHE A 100 -0.95 -18.94 -0.99
CA PHE A 100 -0.92 -20.24 -1.63
C PHE A 100 -2.21 -21.00 -1.38
N MET A 101 -2.74 -21.62 -2.43
CA MET A 101 -3.77 -22.64 -2.35
C MET A 101 -3.28 -23.86 -3.12
N ASN A 102 -3.24 -25.02 -2.47
CA ASN A 102 -2.72 -26.26 -3.06
C ASN A 102 -1.35 -26.06 -3.71
N GLU A 103 -0.41 -25.47 -2.96
CA GLU A 103 0.98 -25.19 -3.38
C GLU A 103 1.13 -24.22 -4.56
N THR A 104 0.01 -23.68 -5.04
CA THR A 104 -0.02 -22.78 -6.18
C THR A 104 -0.16 -21.35 -5.67
N PHE A 105 0.64 -20.43 -6.23
CA PHE A 105 0.65 -19.03 -5.81
C PHE A 105 -0.50 -18.25 -6.45
N TYR A 106 -1.22 -17.48 -5.62
CA TYR A 106 -2.35 -16.65 -6.03
C TYR A 106 -2.20 -15.22 -5.52
N VAL A 107 -2.73 -14.29 -6.31
CA VAL A 107 -2.85 -12.87 -5.97
C VAL A 107 -4.31 -12.49 -6.03
N LEU A 108 -4.88 -12.10 -4.90
CA LEU A 108 -6.24 -11.58 -4.79
C LEU A 108 -6.21 -10.06 -4.75
N ILE A 109 -6.91 -9.43 -5.68
CA ILE A 109 -7.12 -7.99 -5.71
C ILE A 109 -8.57 -7.70 -5.38
N VAL A 110 -8.78 -6.84 -4.40
CA VAL A 110 -10.09 -6.37 -3.98
C VAL A 110 -10.15 -4.87 -4.20
N THR A 111 -10.99 -4.43 -5.13
CA THR A 111 -11.28 -3.00 -5.34
C THR A 111 -12.68 -2.68 -4.85
N SER A 112 -12.82 -1.59 -4.08
CA SER A 112 -14.13 -1.13 -3.60
C SER A 112 -14.39 0.29 -4.08
N THR A 113 -15.57 0.51 -4.65
CA THR A 113 -15.97 1.81 -5.19
C THR A 113 -17.39 2.15 -4.78
N HIS A 114 -17.62 3.44 -4.54
CA HIS A 114 -18.94 3.99 -4.31
C HIS A 114 -19.52 4.48 -5.63
N ALA A 115 -20.70 3.97 -6.00
CA ALA A 115 -21.36 4.35 -7.24
C ALA A 115 -22.77 4.89 -6.97
N PRO A 116 -23.25 5.87 -7.75
CA PRO A 116 -24.66 6.28 -7.70
C PRO A 116 -25.60 5.09 -7.97
N TYR A 117 -26.70 5.02 -7.22
CA TYR A 117 -27.72 3.99 -7.38
C TYR A 117 -29.08 4.57 -7.77
N ARG A 118 -29.59 5.52 -6.99
CA ARG A 118 -30.94 6.06 -7.19
C ARG A 118 -31.07 7.45 -6.56
N ASN A 119 -31.73 8.38 -7.26
CA ASN A 119 -32.11 9.67 -6.67
C ASN A 119 -33.42 9.51 -5.92
N VAL A 120 -33.46 10.01 -4.70
CA VAL A 120 -34.65 10.05 -3.85
C VAL A 120 -34.96 11.50 -3.53
N THR A 121 -36.23 11.87 -3.70
CA THR A 121 -36.75 13.17 -3.30
C THR A 121 -37.55 12.99 -2.02
N ILE A 122 -37.17 13.72 -0.98
CA ILE A 122 -37.95 13.83 0.25
C ILE A 122 -38.47 15.25 0.42
N THR A 123 -39.67 15.40 0.92
CA THR A 123 -40.24 16.71 1.22
C THR A 123 -40.06 16.99 2.70
N ILE A 124 -39.29 18.02 3.04
CA ILE A 124 -39.10 18.50 4.41
C ILE A 124 -39.76 19.88 4.47
N GLU A 125 -40.75 20.04 5.36
CA GLU A 125 -41.49 21.30 5.54
C GLU A 125 -42.08 21.87 4.22
N GLY A 126 -42.62 20.98 3.38
CA GLY A 126 -43.20 21.36 2.09
C GLY A 126 -42.18 21.65 0.97
N ARG A 127 -40.87 21.55 1.24
CA ARG A 127 -39.80 21.76 0.25
C ARG A 127 -39.15 20.44 -0.19
N PRO A 128 -39.05 20.17 -1.51
CA PRO A 128 -38.40 18.95 -2.00
C PRO A 128 -36.88 19.05 -1.86
N HIS A 129 -36.26 17.98 -1.35
CA HIS A 129 -34.83 17.81 -1.20
C HIS A 129 -34.44 16.51 -1.91
N ASN A 130 -33.50 16.62 -2.85
CA ASN A 130 -32.99 15.49 -3.60
C ASN A 130 -31.71 14.99 -2.97
N PHE A 131 -31.60 13.69 -2.73
CA PHE A 131 -30.35 13.05 -2.37
C PHE A 131 -30.15 11.77 -3.19
N THR A 132 -28.89 11.51 -3.55
CA THR A 132 -28.51 10.32 -4.31
C THR A 132 -28.13 9.22 -3.34
N LEU A 133 -28.87 8.11 -3.38
CA LEU A 133 -28.46 6.87 -2.76
C LEU A 133 -27.24 6.30 -3.47
N ILE A 134 -26.25 5.88 -2.69
CA ILE A 134 -24.98 5.35 -3.16
C ILE A 134 -24.96 3.84 -2.89
N LYS A 135 -24.62 3.03 -3.89
CA LYS A 135 -24.32 1.60 -3.71
C LYS A 135 -22.81 1.39 -3.59
N ASN A 136 -22.41 0.37 -2.85
CA ASN A 136 -21.01 -0.07 -2.80
C ASN A 136 -20.81 -1.19 -3.82
N VAL A 137 -19.80 -1.06 -4.67
CA VAL A 137 -19.40 -2.06 -5.66
C VAL A 137 -18.01 -2.55 -5.30
N THR A 138 -17.92 -3.80 -4.91
CA THR A 138 -16.65 -4.49 -4.63
C THR A 138 -16.37 -5.49 -5.74
N VAL A 139 -15.20 -5.39 -6.38
CA VAL A 139 -14.73 -6.38 -7.35
C VAL A 139 -13.55 -7.13 -6.74
N LYS A 140 -13.64 -8.45 -6.70
CA LYS A 140 -12.59 -9.36 -6.26
C LYS A 140 -12.08 -10.11 -7.47
N THR A 141 -10.82 -9.91 -7.83
CA THR A 141 -10.18 -10.63 -8.93
C THR A 141 -9.07 -11.50 -8.35
N LEU A 142 -9.14 -12.80 -8.61
CA LEU A 142 -8.12 -13.76 -8.21
C LEU A 142 -7.27 -14.10 -9.43
N TYR A 143 -5.98 -13.84 -9.31
CA TYR A 143 -4.98 -14.25 -10.28
C TYR A 143 -4.23 -15.48 -9.80
N LEU A 144 -3.98 -16.39 -10.72
CA LEU A 144 -3.16 -17.58 -10.57
C LEU A 144 -1.80 -17.32 -11.21
N PHE A 145 -0.70 -17.57 -10.49
CA PHE A 145 0.63 -17.51 -11.08
C PHE A 145 1.04 -18.87 -11.65
N ASN A 146 1.30 -18.93 -12.95
CA ASN A 146 1.65 -20.16 -13.66
C ASN A 146 3.17 -20.43 -13.74
N GLY A 147 3.99 -19.60 -13.09
CA GLY A 147 5.45 -19.63 -13.17
C GLY A 147 6.05 -18.56 -14.08
N THR A 148 5.27 -17.97 -14.99
CA THR A 148 5.76 -16.94 -15.93
C THR A 148 4.93 -15.66 -15.90
N CYS A 149 3.61 -15.80 -15.74
CA CYS A 149 2.65 -14.71 -15.75
C CYS A 149 1.45 -15.02 -14.83
N LEU A 150 0.58 -14.03 -14.64
CA LEU A 150 -0.64 -14.09 -13.85
C LEU A 150 -1.86 -14.27 -14.76
N GLU A 151 -2.57 -15.37 -14.56
CA GLU A 151 -3.81 -15.70 -15.26
C GLU A 151 -5.02 -15.32 -14.40
N ASN A 152 -6.05 -14.70 -14.99
CA ASN A 152 -7.29 -14.43 -14.27
C ASN A 152 -8.05 -15.73 -14.02
N ALA A 153 -7.99 -16.24 -12.78
CA ALA A 153 -8.65 -17.47 -12.38
C ALA A 153 -10.12 -17.26 -12.03
N SER A 154 -10.45 -16.11 -11.41
CA SER A 154 -11.83 -15.76 -11.09
C SER A 154 -12.03 -14.27 -10.92
N THR A 155 -13.23 -13.79 -11.22
CA THR A 155 -13.65 -12.41 -10.95
C THR A 155 -15.05 -12.42 -10.35
N CYS A 156 -15.19 -11.89 -9.15
CA CYS A 156 -16.45 -11.77 -8.42
C CYS A 156 -16.79 -10.31 -8.18
N ARG A 157 -17.93 -9.86 -8.70
CA ARG A 157 -18.49 -8.53 -8.48
C ARG A 157 -19.63 -8.62 -7.46
N ILE A 158 -19.49 -7.87 -6.36
CA ILE A 158 -20.44 -7.78 -5.26
C ILE A 158 -20.99 -6.36 -5.24
N VAL A 159 -22.30 -6.21 -5.36
CA VAL A 159 -22.98 -4.92 -5.22
C VAL A 159 -23.82 -4.93 -3.97
N SER A 160 -23.50 -4.04 -3.03
CA SER A 160 -24.27 -3.83 -1.80
C SER A 160 -25.07 -2.53 -1.92
N TYR A 161 -26.38 -2.64 -1.75
CA TYR A 161 -27.32 -1.52 -1.81
C TYR A 161 -27.62 -0.98 -0.40
N PRO A 162 -28.01 0.30 -0.27
CA PRO A 162 -28.35 0.90 1.03
C PRO A 162 -29.48 0.20 1.78
N ASN A 163 -30.38 -0.49 1.06
CA ASN A 163 -31.47 -1.27 1.66
C ASN A 163 -30.99 -2.63 2.22
N GLY A 164 -29.68 -2.88 2.29
CA GLY A 164 -29.09 -4.13 2.76
C GLY A 164 -29.05 -5.26 1.73
N THR A 165 -29.68 -5.09 0.56
CA THR A 165 -29.64 -6.10 -0.51
C THR A 165 -28.22 -6.23 -1.05
N LYS A 166 -27.77 -7.47 -1.29
CA LYS A 166 -26.48 -7.76 -1.92
C LYS A 166 -26.69 -8.64 -3.14
N THR A 167 -26.04 -8.29 -4.24
CA THR A 167 -26.02 -9.10 -5.46
C THR A 167 -24.59 -9.49 -5.79
N ASN A 168 -24.37 -10.76 -6.09
CA ASN A 168 -23.06 -11.33 -6.35
C ASN A 168 -23.07 -11.95 -7.75
N THR A 169 -22.12 -11.54 -8.59
CA THR A 169 -21.91 -12.11 -9.92
C THR A 169 -20.46 -12.53 -10.04
N CYS A 170 -20.22 -13.83 -10.11
CA CYS A 170 -18.89 -14.41 -10.23
C CYS A 170 -18.70 -15.07 -11.60
N LYS A 171 -17.50 -14.94 -12.16
CA LYS A 171 -17.03 -15.67 -13.34
C LYS A 171 -15.76 -16.44 -12.98
N GLY A 172 -15.60 -17.63 -13.56
CA GLY A 172 -14.45 -18.49 -13.32
C GLY A 172 -14.58 -19.37 -12.07
N PHE A 173 -13.45 -19.73 -11.48
CA PHE A 173 -13.37 -20.67 -10.38
C PHE A 173 -13.92 -20.08 -9.07
N ILE A 174 -14.86 -20.78 -8.42
CA ILE A 174 -15.29 -20.43 -7.06
C ILE A 174 -14.25 -21.00 -6.10
N TRP A 175 -13.58 -20.12 -5.37
CA TRP A 175 -12.52 -20.48 -4.44
C TRP A 175 -12.96 -20.28 -2.98
N ASN A 176 -12.40 -21.10 -2.11
CA ASN A 176 -12.61 -20.99 -0.67
C ASN A 176 -11.49 -20.16 -0.05
N ALA A 177 -11.84 -19.02 0.54
CA ALA A 177 -10.86 -18.14 1.19
C ALA A 177 -10.15 -18.79 2.37
N SER A 178 -10.76 -19.78 3.05
CA SER A 178 -10.08 -20.49 4.14
C SER A 178 -8.98 -21.44 3.67
N ALA A 179 -8.95 -21.78 2.37
CA ALA A 179 -7.86 -22.56 1.78
C ALA A 179 -6.60 -21.71 1.51
N PHE A 180 -6.74 -20.38 1.54
CA PHE A 180 -5.66 -19.43 1.29
C PHE A 180 -4.70 -19.41 2.47
N LYS A 181 -3.45 -19.80 2.23
CA LYS A 181 -2.39 -19.81 3.23
C LYS A 181 -1.37 -18.73 2.92
N PRO A 182 -0.88 -17.98 3.92
CA PRO A 182 0.22 -17.07 3.69
C PRO A 182 1.46 -17.84 3.22
N PRO A 183 2.42 -17.17 2.57
CA PRO A 183 3.72 -17.75 2.25
C PRO A 183 4.34 -18.44 3.48
N ARG A 184 4.74 -19.70 3.31
CA ARG A 184 5.38 -20.47 4.38
C ARG A 184 6.89 -20.38 4.25
N GLY A 185 7.58 -20.23 5.37
CA GLY A 185 9.05 -20.25 5.44
C GLY A 185 9.63 -18.90 5.04
N PHE A 186 10.19 -18.21 6.03
CA PHE A 186 11.02 -17.05 5.77
C PHE A 186 12.42 -17.51 5.42
N LEU A 187 12.94 -17.04 4.29
CA LEU A 187 14.31 -17.30 3.90
C LEU A 187 15.24 -16.34 4.63
N THR A 188 16.38 -16.86 5.05
CA THR A 188 17.55 -16.06 5.42
C THR A 188 18.52 -16.09 4.25
N GLY A 189 18.97 -14.93 3.81
CA GLY A 189 19.91 -14.81 2.70
C GLY A 189 21.35 -15.07 3.15
N ALA A 190 22.25 -15.12 2.18
CA ALA A 190 23.68 -15.12 2.47
C ALA A 190 24.10 -13.70 2.90
N PRO A 191 24.81 -13.55 4.02
CA PRO A 191 25.24 -12.24 4.50
C PRO A 191 26.20 -11.59 3.49
N VAL A 192 26.03 -10.29 3.27
CA VAL A 192 26.84 -9.50 2.34
C VAL A 192 27.74 -8.56 3.11
N ARG A 193 29.04 -8.56 2.77
CA ARG A 193 30.02 -7.62 3.31
C ARG A 193 30.30 -6.52 2.30
N ILE A 194 30.43 -5.29 2.80
CA ILE A 194 30.73 -4.12 1.98
C ILE A 194 32.05 -3.53 2.48
N GLU A 195 33.08 -3.56 1.65
CA GLU A 195 34.44 -3.08 1.97
C GLU A 195 34.94 -2.19 0.82
N ASN A 196 35.29 -0.93 1.13
CA ASN A 196 35.84 0.02 0.16
C ASN A 196 35.06 0.13 -1.16
N GLY A 197 33.72 0.17 -1.09
CA GLY A 197 32.84 0.26 -2.28
C GLY A 197 32.69 -1.06 -3.06
N THR A 198 33.25 -2.15 -2.55
CA THR A 198 33.15 -3.50 -3.12
C THR A 198 32.27 -4.37 -2.23
N ILE A 199 31.42 -5.17 -2.87
CA ILE A 199 30.51 -6.11 -2.22
C ILE A 199 31.08 -7.53 -2.33
N HIS A 200 31.10 -8.24 -1.20
CA HIS A 200 31.56 -9.63 -1.09
C HIS A 200 30.50 -10.51 -0.43
N PHE A 201 30.16 -11.64 -1.06
CA PHE A 201 29.30 -12.66 -0.47
C PHE A 201 29.54 -14.02 -1.12
N THR A 202 29.03 -15.07 -0.48
CA THR A 202 29.09 -16.44 -0.99
C THR A 202 27.69 -17.03 -1.01
N LEU A 203 27.21 -17.37 -2.20
CA LEU A 203 26.00 -18.18 -2.40
C LEU A 203 26.41 -19.58 -2.87
N ARG A 204 26.40 -19.83 -4.18
CA ARG A 204 26.95 -21.06 -4.81
C ARG A 204 28.42 -20.94 -5.19
N LYS A 205 28.87 -19.70 -5.37
CA LYS A 205 30.25 -19.29 -5.64
C LYS A 205 30.51 -18.01 -4.87
N HIS A 206 31.78 -17.63 -4.80
CA HIS A 206 32.16 -16.33 -4.27
C HIS A 206 31.86 -15.24 -5.30
N TYR A 207 31.28 -14.14 -4.83
CA TYR A 207 30.98 -12.96 -5.63
C TYR A 207 31.78 -11.78 -5.08
N THR A 208 32.39 -11.04 -5.99
CA THR A 208 33.04 -9.75 -5.74
C THR A 208 32.47 -8.77 -6.76
N LEU A 209 31.73 -7.78 -6.29
CA LEU A 209 30.97 -6.86 -7.15
C LEU A 209 31.27 -5.42 -6.80
N THR A 210 31.26 -4.55 -7.79
CA THR A 210 31.39 -3.10 -7.56
C THR A 210 30.02 -2.50 -7.24
N LEU A 211 29.94 -1.72 -6.16
CA LEU A 211 28.75 -0.94 -5.83
C LEU A 211 28.75 0.38 -6.64
N PRO A 212 27.59 0.81 -7.17
CA PRO A 212 27.50 2.10 -7.84
C PRO A 212 27.80 3.28 -6.91
N GLU A 213 28.42 4.32 -7.44
CA GLU A 213 28.82 5.53 -6.68
C GLU A 213 27.63 6.26 -6.03
N TRP A 214 26.43 6.14 -6.59
CA TRP A 214 25.23 6.80 -6.06
C TRP A 214 24.64 6.12 -4.81
N VAL A 215 25.10 4.91 -4.47
CA VAL A 215 24.56 4.16 -3.34
C VAL A 215 25.35 4.46 -2.06
N ASN A 216 24.67 5.03 -1.07
CA ASN A 216 25.29 5.26 0.24
C ASN A 216 25.43 3.95 1.02
N THR A 217 26.68 3.51 1.24
CA THR A 217 27.00 2.26 1.93
C THR A 217 26.64 2.23 3.41
N SER A 218 26.52 3.39 4.07
CA SER A 218 26.30 3.47 5.51
C SER A 218 24.94 2.91 5.95
N ASN A 219 23.98 2.88 5.03
CA ASN A 219 22.58 2.50 5.30
C ASN A 219 22.20 1.17 4.66
N LEU A 220 23.18 0.44 4.12
CA LEU A 220 22.96 -0.84 3.48
C LEU A 220 23.21 -1.98 4.45
N ASN A 221 22.19 -2.79 4.68
CA ASN A 221 22.31 -4.10 5.31
C ASN A 221 21.85 -5.15 4.31
N LEU A 222 22.74 -5.59 3.41
CA LEU A 222 22.38 -6.44 2.30
C LEU A 222 22.43 -7.93 2.67
N GLU A 223 21.45 -8.67 2.17
CA GLU A 223 21.48 -10.14 2.10
C GLU A 223 21.31 -10.59 0.65
N ALA A 224 22.01 -11.66 0.26
CA ALA A 224 21.98 -12.20 -1.08
C ALA A 224 21.10 -13.45 -1.18
N PHE A 225 20.26 -13.49 -2.21
CA PHE A 225 19.32 -14.58 -2.48
C PHE A 225 19.51 -15.10 -3.90
N ALA A 226 19.37 -16.42 -4.06
CA ALA A 226 19.30 -17.03 -5.38
C ALA A 226 17.87 -16.94 -5.90
N ALA A 227 17.73 -16.47 -7.13
CA ALA A 227 16.48 -16.48 -7.88
C ALA A 227 16.69 -17.24 -9.20
N GLU A 228 15.62 -17.50 -9.95
CA GLU A 228 15.61 -18.27 -11.19
C GLU A 228 16.61 -17.72 -12.22
N HIS A 229 16.63 -16.40 -12.40
CA HIS A 229 17.41 -15.71 -13.42
C HIS A 229 18.61 -14.94 -12.85
N GLY A 230 19.03 -15.19 -11.60
CA GLY A 230 20.24 -14.59 -11.08
C GLY A 230 20.33 -14.48 -9.57
N VAL A 231 21.13 -13.50 -9.13
CA VAL A 231 21.28 -13.16 -7.71
C VAL A 231 20.54 -11.85 -7.46
N VAL A 232 19.73 -11.85 -6.40
CA VAL A 232 19.05 -10.66 -5.89
C VAL A 232 19.71 -10.28 -4.56
N LEU A 233 20.12 -9.02 -4.44
CA LEU A 233 20.56 -8.44 -3.18
C LEU A 233 19.39 -7.64 -2.61
N ILE A 234 19.05 -7.90 -1.35
CA ILE A 234 17.92 -7.28 -0.67
C ILE A 234 18.46 -6.51 0.52
N ASN A 235 18.10 -5.23 0.64
CA ASN A 235 18.41 -4.43 1.81
C ASN A 235 17.43 -4.78 2.94
N MET A 236 17.95 -5.46 3.95
CA MET A 236 17.24 -5.86 5.18
C MET A 236 17.23 -4.73 6.22
N GLY A 237 17.93 -3.63 5.96
CA GLY A 237 17.93 -2.44 6.83
C GLY A 237 16.63 -1.64 6.71
N VAL A 238 16.35 -0.82 7.72
CA VAL A 238 15.28 0.18 7.64
C VAL A 238 15.76 1.37 6.83
N ILE A 239 15.05 1.69 5.76
CA ILE A 239 15.41 2.76 4.83
C ILE A 239 14.52 3.97 5.10
N HIS A 240 15.14 5.11 5.38
CA HIS A 240 14.48 6.38 5.61
C HIS A 240 14.50 7.23 4.32
N VAL A 241 13.33 7.62 3.83
CA VAL A 241 13.19 8.45 2.62
C VAL A 241 12.19 9.60 2.84
N PRO A 242 12.29 10.70 2.08
CA PRO A 242 11.25 11.73 2.07
C PRO A 242 9.88 11.16 1.65
N VAL A 243 8.80 11.79 2.13
CA VAL A 243 7.43 11.42 1.73
C VAL A 243 7.25 11.54 0.22
N GLY A 244 6.53 10.57 -0.38
CA GLY A 244 6.21 10.58 -1.80
C GLY A 244 7.26 9.95 -2.70
N VAL A 245 8.35 9.39 -2.14
CA VAL A 245 9.25 8.53 -2.88
C VAL A 245 8.55 7.21 -3.17
N SER A 246 8.42 6.88 -4.46
CA SER A 246 7.84 5.62 -4.90
C SER A 246 8.77 4.44 -4.62
N ILE A 247 8.21 3.24 -4.48
CA ILE A 247 8.95 2.03 -4.07
C ILE A 247 10.10 1.65 -5.02
N ASP A 248 10.01 2.03 -6.29
CA ASP A 248 11.07 1.87 -7.30
C ASP A 248 12.27 2.81 -7.07
N GLY A 249 12.05 3.94 -6.41
CA GLY A 249 13.09 4.89 -5.98
C GLY A 249 13.75 4.50 -4.66
N VAL A 250 13.19 3.53 -3.92
CA VAL A 250 13.75 3.06 -2.65
C VAL A 250 14.82 2.00 -2.93
N PRO A 251 16.04 2.12 -2.38
CA PRO A 251 17.15 1.17 -2.59
C PRO A 251 16.96 -0.15 -1.82
N LEU A 252 15.85 -0.85 -2.08
CA LEU A 252 15.47 -2.13 -1.46
C LEU A 252 16.04 -3.33 -2.20
N LEU A 253 15.99 -3.32 -3.54
CA LEU A 253 16.31 -4.48 -4.37
C LEU A 253 17.37 -4.15 -5.40
N PHE A 254 18.37 -5.02 -5.48
CA PHE A 254 19.42 -4.91 -6.48
C PHE A 254 19.66 -6.25 -7.17
N THR A 255 20.14 -6.16 -8.40
CA THR A 255 20.58 -7.30 -9.21
C THR A 255 22.06 -7.18 -9.54
N VAL A 256 22.60 -8.28 -10.04
CA VAL A 256 23.99 -8.37 -10.45
C VAL A 256 24.05 -8.44 -11.97
N GLU A 257 24.63 -7.43 -12.60
CA GLU A 257 24.82 -7.37 -14.05
C GLU A 257 26.28 -7.05 -14.35
N ASN A 258 26.96 -7.90 -15.12
CA ASN A 258 28.34 -7.70 -15.56
C ASN A 258 29.34 -7.38 -14.42
N GLY A 259 29.17 -8.00 -13.25
CA GLY A 259 30.03 -7.77 -12.08
C GLY A 259 29.74 -6.47 -11.32
N THR A 260 28.69 -5.74 -11.71
CA THR A 260 28.23 -4.53 -11.03
C THR A 260 26.85 -4.75 -10.42
N VAL A 261 26.58 -4.04 -9.33
CA VAL A 261 25.25 -4.03 -8.70
C VAL A 261 24.38 -2.98 -9.38
N ARG A 262 23.13 -3.31 -9.69
CA ARG A 262 22.15 -2.39 -10.29
C ARG A 262 20.84 -2.41 -9.54
N SER A 263 20.22 -1.24 -9.38
CA SER A 263 18.85 -1.18 -8.85
C SER A 263 17.91 -1.91 -9.80
N LEU A 264 17.01 -2.72 -9.24
CA LEU A 264 16.04 -3.46 -10.05
C LEU A 264 14.77 -2.63 -10.23
N SER A 265 14.44 -2.28 -11.46
CA SER A 265 13.21 -1.55 -11.77
C SER A 265 11.98 -2.38 -11.38
N VAL A 266 11.05 -1.73 -10.68
CA VAL A 266 9.79 -2.33 -10.26
C VAL A 266 8.73 -2.04 -11.31
N LEU A 267 8.16 -3.09 -11.90
CA LEU A 267 7.11 -3.01 -12.91
C LEU A 267 5.73 -3.14 -12.25
N GLY A 268 4.71 -2.54 -12.87
CA GLY A 268 3.32 -2.74 -12.46
C GLY A 268 2.81 -4.15 -12.76
N LEU A 269 1.80 -4.57 -12.01
CA LEU A 269 1.17 -5.89 -12.12
C LEU A 269 0.70 -6.22 -13.54
N GLU A 270 0.23 -5.22 -14.28
CA GLU A 270 -0.25 -5.36 -15.67
C GLU A 270 0.82 -5.91 -16.62
N LYS A 271 2.11 -5.73 -16.30
CA LYS A 271 3.22 -6.30 -17.07
C LYS A 271 3.42 -7.80 -16.84
N LEU A 272 2.81 -8.34 -15.78
CA LEU A 272 2.85 -9.77 -15.47
C LEU A 272 1.56 -10.49 -15.90
N ALA A 273 0.54 -9.80 -16.42
CA ALA A 273 -0.67 -10.45 -16.92
C ALA A 273 -0.34 -11.34 -18.13
N CYS A 274 -0.86 -12.57 -18.15
CA CYS A 274 -0.72 -13.44 -19.32
C CYS A 274 -1.43 -12.79 -20.52
N ALA A 275 -0.83 -12.89 -21.71
CA ALA A 275 -1.48 -12.44 -22.93
C ALA A 275 -2.82 -13.18 -23.09
N GLU A 276 -3.90 -12.44 -23.31
CA GLU A 276 -5.17 -13.05 -23.69
C GLU A 276 -4.92 -13.82 -24.99
N THR A 277 -4.99 -15.15 -24.90
CA THR A 277 -4.97 -15.98 -26.10
C THR A 277 -6.20 -15.58 -26.90
N SER A 278 -6.01 -14.85 -27.99
CA SER A 278 -7.06 -14.66 -28.99
C SER A 278 -7.52 -16.05 -29.41
N VAL A 279 -8.67 -16.48 -28.90
CA VAL A 279 -9.23 -17.80 -29.18
C VAL A 279 -9.57 -17.83 -30.67
N ASN A 280 -8.63 -18.34 -31.47
CA ASN A 280 -8.97 -18.90 -32.77
C ASN A 280 -9.82 -20.13 -32.48
N THR A 281 -11.13 -19.93 -32.59
CA THR A 281 -12.16 -20.97 -32.55
C THR A 281 -11.84 -22.03 -33.59
N THR A 282 -11.08 -23.05 -33.18
CA THR A 282 -11.00 -24.31 -33.90
C THR A 282 -11.81 -25.30 -33.09
N LYS A 283 -12.96 -25.68 -33.67
CA LYS A 283 -13.90 -26.66 -33.13
C LYS A 283 -13.15 -27.88 -32.62
N SER A 284 -13.29 -28.19 -31.33
CA SER A 284 -13.18 -29.55 -30.85
C SER A 284 -14.33 -29.83 -29.88
N THR A 285 -15.01 -30.91 -30.23
CA THR A 285 -16.26 -31.46 -29.73
C THR A 285 -16.15 -32.00 -28.30
N GLY A 286 -17.22 -31.81 -27.52
CA GLY A 286 -17.71 -32.84 -26.60
C GLY A 286 -17.41 -32.65 -25.11
N GLY A 287 -18.41 -32.22 -24.34
CA GLY A 287 -18.39 -32.30 -22.88
C GLY A 287 -19.55 -31.55 -22.22
N ASN A 288 -20.71 -32.21 -22.13
CA ASN A 288 -21.94 -31.70 -21.53
C ASN A 288 -21.75 -31.16 -20.10
N LEU A 289 -22.02 -29.87 -19.90
CA LEU A 289 -22.43 -29.33 -18.61
C LEU A 289 -23.60 -28.36 -18.83
N THR A 290 -24.72 -28.72 -18.23
CA THR A 290 -26.05 -28.14 -18.36
C THR A 290 -26.08 -26.70 -17.82
N ALA A 291 -26.20 -25.73 -18.72
CA ALA A 291 -26.43 -24.33 -18.40
C ALA A 291 -27.93 -24.05 -18.34
N ASN A 292 -28.48 -23.87 -17.14
CA ASN A 292 -29.77 -23.19 -16.96
C ASN A 292 -29.47 -21.74 -16.53
N SER A 293 -29.38 -20.84 -17.51
CA SER A 293 -29.42 -19.39 -17.29
C SER A 293 -30.69 -18.86 -17.94
N THR A 294 -31.73 -18.65 -17.13
CA THR A 294 -32.95 -17.97 -17.56
C THR A 294 -32.69 -16.47 -17.45
N ASP A 295 -32.07 -15.89 -18.47
CA ASP A 295 -31.98 -14.44 -18.63
C ASP A 295 -33.29 -13.93 -19.22
N THR A 296 -34.05 -13.17 -18.45
CA THR A 296 -35.10 -12.28 -18.96
C THR A 296 -34.90 -10.90 -18.34
N PRO A 297 -34.51 -9.88 -19.13
CA PRO A 297 -34.37 -8.53 -18.60
C PRO A 297 -35.76 -7.87 -18.51
N LEU A 298 -36.27 -7.69 -17.29
CA LEU A 298 -37.43 -6.82 -17.05
C LEU A 298 -36.97 -5.36 -17.06
N THR A 299 -37.27 -4.68 -18.16
CA THR A 299 -37.22 -3.22 -18.29
C THR A 299 -38.27 -2.58 -17.38
N PRO A 300 -37.92 -1.64 -16.48
CA PRO A 300 -38.94 -0.85 -15.78
C PRO A 300 -39.46 0.28 -16.70
N PRO A 301 -40.78 0.60 -16.64
CA PRO A 301 -41.38 1.63 -17.47
C PRO A 301 -40.92 3.04 -17.05
N ILE A 302 -40.49 3.82 -18.04
CA ILE A 302 -40.18 5.25 -17.94
C ILE A 302 -41.50 6.01 -17.82
N ILE A 303 -41.72 6.67 -16.69
CA ILE A 303 -42.76 7.71 -16.56
C ILE A 303 -42.05 9.06 -16.65
N THR A 304 -42.15 9.69 -17.82
CA THR A 304 -41.77 11.08 -18.06
C THR A 304 -42.95 11.99 -17.80
N THR A 305 -42.79 12.95 -16.89
CA THR A 305 -43.61 14.17 -16.87
C THR A 305 -42.67 15.38 -16.84
N PRO A 306 -42.86 16.38 -17.72
CA PRO A 306 -41.91 17.48 -17.91
C PRO A 306 -42.18 18.64 -16.95
N SER A 307 -41.13 19.27 -16.42
CA SER A 307 -41.20 20.62 -15.88
C SER A 307 -39.93 21.41 -16.18
N GLN A 308 -40.18 22.56 -16.80
CA GLN A 308 -39.34 23.59 -17.41
C GLN A 308 -38.50 24.36 -16.35
N PRO A 309 -37.40 25.05 -16.74
CA PRO A 309 -36.37 25.48 -15.81
C PRO A 309 -36.67 26.84 -15.18
N THR A 310 -36.21 27.03 -13.94
CA THR A 310 -36.08 28.37 -13.35
C THR A 310 -34.63 28.56 -12.89
N ALA A 311 -34.00 29.59 -13.45
CA ALA A 311 -32.68 30.06 -13.07
C ALA A 311 -32.72 30.67 -11.67
N SER A 312 -31.69 30.40 -10.85
CA SER A 312 -31.35 31.23 -9.70
C SER A 312 -29.86 31.10 -9.42
N ASN A 313 -29.19 32.25 -9.43
CA ASN A 313 -27.78 32.46 -9.14
C ASN A 313 -27.43 32.24 -7.65
N ASP A 314 -26.14 32.00 -7.45
CA ASP A 314 -25.31 32.36 -6.29
C ASP A 314 -25.46 31.62 -4.95
N LYS A 315 -24.45 30.81 -4.58
CA LYS A 315 -23.24 31.24 -3.85
C LYS A 315 -22.40 30.03 -3.42
N LYS A 316 -21.09 30.03 -3.75
CA LYS A 316 -20.08 29.15 -3.15
C LYS A 316 -19.96 29.47 -1.66
N ASN A 317 -19.90 28.44 -0.82
CA ASN A 317 -19.19 28.48 0.47
C ASN A 317 -18.61 27.09 0.76
N ILE A 318 -17.29 27.08 0.96
CA ILE A 318 -16.48 25.98 1.50
C ILE A 318 -16.37 26.26 3.00
N CYS A 319 -16.65 25.25 3.84
CA CYS A 319 -16.09 25.11 5.19
C CYS A 319 -16.27 23.65 5.61
N GLY A 320 -15.15 22.93 5.77
CA GLY A 320 -15.12 21.55 6.26
C GLY A 320 -15.23 21.47 7.79
N PRO A 321 -15.57 20.29 8.34
CA PRO A 321 -15.59 20.10 9.78
C PRO A 321 -14.18 19.79 10.31
N ALA A 322 -13.72 20.63 11.22
CA ALA A 322 -12.60 20.38 12.12
C ALA A 322 -12.95 19.22 13.06
N PHE A 323 -12.05 18.25 13.14
CA PHE A 323 -12.04 17.17 14.13
C PHE A 323 -11.72 17.76 15.53
N ILE A 324 -12.57 17.46 16.50
CA ILE A 324 -12.27 17.58 17.94
C ILE A 324 -12.50 16.19 18.53
N ILE A 325 -11.43 15.45 18.84
CA ILE A 325 -11.40 14.50 19.97
C ILE A 325 -9.97 14.47 20.53
N LEU A 326 -9.80 14.95 21.75
CA LEU A 326 -8.63 14.73 22.59
C LEU A 326 -9.12 14.45 24.01
N ALA A 327 -8.38 13.61 24.74
CA ALA A 327 -8.53 13.15 26.13
C ALA A 327 -9.42 11.90 26.32
N THR A 328 -9.03 10.83 27.03
CA THR A 328 -7.88 10.55 27.92
C THR A 328 -7.90 9.05 28.29
N THR A 329 -6.81 8.32 28.06
CA THR A 329 -6.53 7.04 28.73
C THR A 329 -5.24 7.17 29.52
N THR A 330 -5.30 7.89 30.63
CA THR A 330 -4.24 7.93 31.65
C THR A 330 -4.77 7.16 32.85
N GLY A 331 -4.50 5.85 32.89
CA GLY A 331 -5.09 5.00 33.92
C GLY A 331 -4.52 3.60 33.95
N LEU A 332 -3.22 3.42 33.75
CA LEU A 332 -2.52 2.16 33.99
C LEU A 332 -1.01 2.42 33.95
N LEU A 333 -0.44 2.87 35.07
CA LEU A 333 0.96 2.67 35.48
C LEU A 333 1.16 3.28 36.89
N LEU A 334 0.52 2.66 37.87
CA LEU A 334 0.79 2.90 39.29
C LEU A 334 0.78 1.56 40.02
N LYS A 335 1.74 0.67 39.70
CA LYS A 335 2.03 -0.50 40.53
C LYS A 335 3.38 -1.15 40.23
N ARG A 336 4.50 -0.48 40.55
CA ARG A 336 5.75 -1.17 40.93
C ARG A 336 6.77 -0.21 41.53
N HIS A 337 6.76 -0.07 42.86
CA HIS A 337 7.95 0.00 43.74
C HIS A 337 7.55 0.47 45.15
N ARG A 338 7.40 -0.48 46.08
CA ARG A 338 7.80 -0.43 47.51
C ARG A 338 7.12 -1.55 48.29
N ASN A 339 7.79 -2.69 48.41
CA ASN A 339 8.37 -3.19 49.65
C ASN A 339 9.30 -4.35 49.30
#